data_AF-A0A2V9F8G6-F1
#
_entry.id   AF-A0A2V9F8G6-F1
#
_cell.length_a   1.000
_cell.length_b   1.000
_cell.length_c   1.000
_cell.angle_alpha   90.00
_cell.angle_beta   90.00
_cell.angle_gamma   90.00
#
_symmetry.space_group_name_H-M   'P 1'
#
loop_
_entity.id
_entity.type
_entity.pdbx_description
1 polymer ?
#
loop_
_entity_poly.entity_id
_entity_poly.type
_entity_poly.pdbx_seq_one_letter_code
_entity_poly.pdbx_strand_id
1 'polypeptide(L)'
;MQVSGVARVSTTTDGKTIMEIAGRPAFELNRVALSIWTKLAAGHSPQEISSQVAKEFSAPEELASKDVDHFIEKLKRHLLIYDN
;
A
#
# COMPACT_ATOMS: atom_id res chain seq x y z
N MET A 1 -5.59 8.75 -8.43
CA MET A 1 -6.05 7.91 -7.30
C MET A 1 -6.00 8.74 -6.05
N GLN A 2 -7.08 8.71 -5.27
CA GLN A 2 -7.19 9.44 -4.02
C GLN A 2 -7.23 8.47 -2.84
N VAL A 3 -6.39 8.71 -1.82
CA VAL A 3 -6.37 7.94 -0.58
C VAL A 3 -7.38 8.50 0.41
N SER A 4 -8.12 7.62 1.08
CA SER A 4 -9.09 7.97 2.12
C SER A 4 -8.39 8.52 3.37
N GLY A 5 -8.86 9.66 3.88
CA GLY A 5 -8.28 10.32 5.06
C GLY A 5 -8.46 9.57 6.39
N VAL A 6 -9.23 8.47 6.40
CA VAL A 6 -9.44 7.65 7.59
C VAL A 6 -8.41 6.53 7.77
N ALA A 7 -7.56 6.30 6.76
CA ALA A 7 -6.52 5.28 6.80
C ALA A 7 -5.21 5.86 7.35
N ARG A 8 -4.63 5.18 8.34
CA ARG A 8 -3.33 5.55 8.94
C ARG A 8 -2.46 4.31 9.11
N VAL A 9 -1.15 4.50 9.06
CA VAL A 9 -0.19 3.44 9.37
C VAL A 9 0.42 3.71 10.73
N SER A 10 0.46 2.70 11.58
CA SER A 10 1.10 2.70 12.88
C SER A 10 2.04 1.49 13.02
N THR A 11 3.00 1.59 13.94
CA THR A 11 3.86 0.47 14.30
C THR A 11 3.49 0.03 15.71
N THR A 12 3.20 -1.25 15.88
CA THR A 12 2.88 -1.84 17.18
C THR A 12 4.14 -2.05 18.02
N THR A 13 3.95 -2.31 19.32
CA THR A 13 5.06 -2.55 20.26
C THR A 13 5.91 -3.77 19.92
N ASP A 14 5.35 -4.76 19.21
CA ASP A 14 6.05 -5.94 18.69
C ASP A 14 6.70 -5.71 17.31
N GLY A 15 6.67 -4.47 16.79
CA GLY A 15 7.35 -4.07 15.56
C GLY A 15 6.58 -4.34 14.27
N LYS A 16 5.31 -4.78 14.35
CA LYS A 16 4.47 -4.97 13.17
C LYS A 16 3.99 -3.63 12.64
N THR A 17 3.88 -3.54 11.32
CA THR A 17 3.24 -2.40 10.66
C THR A 17 1.76 -2.70 10.50
N ILE A 18 0.90 -1.87 11.10
CA ILE A 18 -0.55 -2.01 11.04
C ILE A 18 -1.14 -0.83 10.28
N MET A 19 -2.05 -1.12 9.35
CA MET A 19 -2.96 -0.13 8.80
C MET A 19 -4.23 -0.09 9.64
N GLU A 20 -4.51 1.08 10.19
CA GLU A 20 -5.72 1.41 10.92
C GLU A 20 -6.71 2.12 10.02
N ILE A 21 -7.99 1.77 10.15
CA ILE A 21 -9.11 2.45 9.51
C ILE A 21 -9.99 3.02 10.62
N ALA A 22 -10.16 4.34 10.64
CA ALA A 22 -10.91 5.03 11.69
C ALA A 22 -10.47 4.64 13.13
N GLY A 23 -9.16 4.47 13.32
CA GLY A 23 -8.54 4.12 14.61
C GLY A 23 -8.67 2.65 15.02
N ARG A 24 -9.13 1.76 14.12
CA ARG A 24 -9.18 0.32 14.36
C ARG A 24 -8.18 -0.42 13.48
N PRO A 25 -7.34 -1.33 14.02
CA PRO A 25 -6.48 -2.20 13.23
C PRO A 25 -7.29 -2.96 12.17
N ALA A 26 -6.90 -2.86 10.91
CA ALA A 26 -7.58 -3.51 9.80
C ALA A 26 -6.68 -4.48 9.04
N PHE A 27 -5.42 -4.10 8.80
CA PHE A 27 -4.45 -4.93 8.08
C PHE A 27 -3.09 -4.91 8.76
N GLU A 28 -2.45 -6.07 8.82
CA GLU A 28 -0.99 -6.13 8.99
C GLU A 28 -0.33 -5.96 7.61
N LEU A 29 0.60 -5.01 7.51
CA LEU A 29 1.35 -4.75 6.29
C LEU A 29 2.72 -5.41 6.39
N ASN A 30 3.06 -6.22 5.40
CA ASN A 30 4.44 -6.60 5.18
C ASN A 30 5.23 -5.42 4.58
N ARG A 31 6.56 -5.58 4.43
CA ARG A 31 7.43 -4.50 3.91
C ARG A 31 7.05 -4.03 2.51
N VAL A 32 6.62 -4.95 1.64
CA VAL A 32 6.19 -4.63 0.26
C VAL A 32 4.91 -3.80 0.29
N ALA A 33 3.89 -4.23 1.03
CA ALA A 33 2.62 -3.52 1.18
C ALA A 33 2.80 -2.13 1.81
N LEU A 34 3.67 -2.00 2.81
CA LEU A 34 4.03 -0.70 3.39
C LEU A 34 4.68 0.22 2.36
N SER A 35 5.61 -0.30 1.56
CA SER A 35 6.27 0.47 0.50
C SER A 35 5.28 0.95 -0.57
N ILE A 36 4.37 0.06 -1.01
CA ILE A 36 3.30 0.40 -1.96
C ILE A 36 2.39 1.48 -1.38
N TRP A 37 1.90 1.29 -0.15
CA TRP A 37 1.04 2.26 0.54
C TRP A 37 1.69 3.64 0.65
N THR A 38 2.95 3.69 1.07
CA THR A 38 3.68 4.95 1.25
C THR A 38 3.77 5.73 -0.06
N LYS A 39 4.03 5.04 -1.18
CA LYS A 39 4.11 5.67 -2.50
C LYS A 39 2.74 6.07 -3.05
N LEU A 40 1.69 5.27 -2.81
CA LEU A 40 0.29 5.64 -3.09
C LEU A 40 -0.13 6.91 -2.34
N ALA A 41 0.16 6.99 -1.04
CA ALA A 41 -0.14 8.15 -0.21
C ALA A 41 0.63 9.40 -0.64
N ALA A 42 1.81 9.22 -1.24
CA ALA A 42 2.59 10.30 -1.85
C ALA A 42 2.11 10.69 -3.27
N GLY A 43 1.08 10.02 -3.81
CA GLY A 43 0.47 10.37 -5.10
C GLY A 43 1.13 9.77 -6.33
N HIS A 44 2.03 8.79 -6.18
CA HIS A 44 2.63 8.10 -7.32
C HIS A 44 1.58 7.26 -8.08
N SER A 45 1.77 7.14 -9.40
CA SER A 45 0.99 6.24 -10.25
C SER A 45 1.35 4.76 -10.01
N PRO A 46 0.46 3.80 -10.30
CA PRO A 46 0.76 2.37 -10.20
C PRO A 46 2.05 1.97 -10.90
N GLN A 47 2.27 2.48 -12.12
CA GLN A 47 3.44 2.16 -12.92
C GLN A 47 4.73 2.65 -12.25
N GLU A 48 4.73 3.87 -11.71
CA GLU A 48 5.88 4.38 -10.93
C GLU A 48 6.11 3.53 -9.68
N ILE A 49 5.04 3.15 -8.98
CA ILE A 49 5.12 2.33 -7.79
C ILE A 49 5.72 0.95 -8.13
N SER A 50 5.23 0.28 -9.17
CA SER A 50 5.74 -1.02 -9.60
C SER A 50 7.22 -0.97 -9.92
N SER A 51 7.66 0.02 -10.69
CA SER A 51 9.09 0.20 -11.03
C SER A 51 9.95 0.47 -9.79
N GLN A 52 9.46 1.30 -8.86
CA GLN A 52 10.20 1.61 -7.63
C GLN A 52 10.25 0.42 -6.66
N VAL A 53 9.15 -0.34 -6.51
CA VAL A 53 9.08 -1.53 -5.66
C VAL A 53 9.97 -2.65 -6.24
N ALA A 54 9.94 -2.86 -7.56
CA ALA A 54 10.83 -3.82 -8.22
C ALA A 54 12.30 -3.55 -7.90
N LYS A 55 12.72 -2.27 -7.96
CA LYS A 55 14.08 -1.84 -7.61
C LYS A 55 14.38 -2.02 -6.11
N GLU A 56 13.47 -1.58 -5.24
CA GLU A 56 13.64 -1.63 -3.79
C GLU A 56 13.81 -3.05 -3.26
N PHE A 57 13.07 -4.01 -3.83
CA PHE A 57 13.07 -5.41 -3.38
C PHE A 57 13.85 -6.35 -4.29
N SER A 58 14.60 -5.83 -5.28
CA SER A 58 15.35 -6.63 -6.26
C SER A 58 14.47 -7.72 -6.93
N ALA A 59 13.25 -7.35 -7.31
CA ALA A 59 12.25 -8.25 -7.87
C ALA A 59 11.98 -7.95 -9.36
N PRO A 60 11.51 -8.93 -10.15
CA PRO A 60 11.03 -8.68 -11.50
C PRO A 60 9.88 -7.66 -11.50
N GLU A 61 9.89 -6.74 -12.46
CA GLU A 61 8.87 -5.68 -12.56
C GLU A 61 7.46 -6.24 -12.74
N GLU A 62 7.31 -7.35 -13.47
CA GLU A 62 6.03 -8.04 -13.63
C GLU A 62 5.46 -8.53 -12.28
N LEU A 63 6.32 -9.03 -11.40
CA LEU A 63 5.91 -9.50 -10.07
C LEU A 63 5.50 -8.31 -9.19
N ALA A 64 6.29 -7.23 -9.20
CA ALA A 64 5.97 -6.01 -8.48
C ALA A 64 4.67 -5.37 -8.99
N SER A 65 4.39 -5.41 -10.29
CA SER A 65 3.12 -4.95 -10.85
C SER A 65 1.95 -5.75 -10.30
N LYS A 66 2.04 -7.08 -10.30
CA LYS A 66 0.99 -7.97 -9.75
C LYS A 66 0.72 -7.68 -8.27
N ASP A 67 1.77 -7.46 -7.49
CA ASP A 67 1.63 -7.11 -6.07
C ASP A 67 0.98 -5.73 -5.87
N VAL A 68 1.37 -4.73 -6.67
CA VAL A 68 0.76 -3.40 -6.67
C VAL A 68 -0.72 -3.47 -7.03
N ASP A 69 -1.06 -4.16 -8.12
CA ASP A 69 -2.44 -4.27 -8.60
C ASP A 69 -3.33 -5.00 -7.58
N HIS A 70 -2.86 -6.12 -7.03
CA HIS A 70 -3.60 -6.87 -6.01
C HIS A 70 -3.78 -6.03 -4.73
N PHE A 71 -2.76 -5.28 -4.32
CA PHE A 71 -2.88 -4.43 -3.14
C PHE A 71 -3.87 -3.28 -3.37
N ILE A 72 -3.81 -2.61 -4.53
CA ILE A 72 -4.77 -1.57 -4.94
C ILE A 72 -6.19 -2.12 -4.96
N GLU A 73 -6.41 -3.30 -5.54
CA GLU A 73 -7.73 -3.94 -5.54
C GLU A 73 -8.27 -4.17 -4.12
N LYS A 74 -7.42 -4.65 -3.20
CA LYS A 74 -7.81 -4.82 -1.80
C LYS A 74 -8.20 -3.50 -1.16
N LEU A 75 -7.42 -2.44 -1.37
CA LEU A 75 -7.73 -1.12 -0.83
C LEU A 75 -9.04 -0.55 -1.40
N LYS A 76 -9.32 -0.73 -2.69
CA LYS A 76 -10.58 -0.34 -3.33
C LYS A 76 -11.78 -1.06 -2.72
N ARG A 77 -11.68 -2.38 -2.51
CA ARG A 77 -12.74 -3.19 -1.88
C ARG A 77 -13.07 -2.74 -0.45
N HIS A 78 -12.11 -2.12 0.23
CA HIS A 78 -12.29 -1.56 1.58
C HIS A 78 -12.55 -0.05 1.58
N LEU A 79 -12.83 0.55 0.42
CA LEU A 79 -13.13 1.98 0.27
C LEU A 79 -12.01 2.90 0.80
N LEU A 80 -10.77 2.43 0.68
CA LEU A 80 -9.58 3.15 1.15
C LEU A 80 -8.90 3.95 0.06
N ILE A 81 -9.11 3.59 -1.20
CA ILE A 81 -8.66 4.36 -2.35
C ILE A 81 -9.76 4.41 -3.41
N TYR A 82 -9.76 5.49 -4.19
CA TYR A 82 -10.73 5.75 -5.25
C TYR A 82 -10.00 6.10 -6.55
N ASP A 83 -10.55 5.63 -7.67
CA ASP A 83 -10.18 6.18 -8.98
C ASP A 83 -10.71 7.61 -9.05
N ASN A 84 -9.90 8.52 -9.59
CA ASN A 84 -10.33 9.91 -9.80
C ASN A 84 -11.28 9.99 -10.99
#